data_AF-A0A820KHN8-F1
#
_entry.id   AF-A0A820KHN8-F1
#
_cell.length_a   1.000
_cell.length_b   1.000
_cell.length_c   1.000
_cell.angle_alpha   90.00
_cell.angle_beta   90.00
_cell.angle_gamma   90.00
#
_symmetry.space_group_name_H-M   'P 1'
#
loop_
_entity.id
_entity.type
_entity.pdbx_description
1 polymer ?
#
loop_
_entity_poly.entity_id
_entity_poly.type
_entity_poly.pdbx_seq_one_letter_code
_entity_poly.pdbx_strand_id
1 'polypeptide(L)'
;ITHIHMDHLVGLERPAFGKYVAKVNAPIYMSDISKQLLSTMPIYRHLIPYFKSVPIDQPFTLTIQSNDPVQAKKKEGGESESIKNTLSSHTPNVVETIVVTCFGSGHCPGSIMIWIEGEHGNVLFTGDFRLYHGQAKRLAHLHRRRIDNDDKYLFKTIDNLYIDMTFFRPEILHIPTREVCCEALILWIKGLLKEKIKCSLSF
;
A
#
# COMPACT_ATOMS: atom_id res chain seq x y z
N ILE A 1 -3.53 5.54 2.93
CA ILE A 1 -4.37 4.72 2.01
C ILE A 1 -3.48 4.22 0.89
N THR A 2 -3.41 2.91 0.66
CA THR A 2 -2.58 2.33 -0.42
C THR A 2 -3.24 2.41 -1.78
N HIS A 3 -4.55 2.18 -1.86
CA HIS A 3 -5.33 2.28 -3.10
C HIS A 3 -6.84 2.40 -2.79
N ILE A 4 -7.69 2.43 -3.83
CA ILE A 4 -9.08 2.91 -3.73
C ILE A 4 -10.16 1.83 -3.90
N HIS A 5 -9.86 0.57 -3.61
CA HIS A 5 -10.90 -0.47 -3.56
C HIS A 5 -11.68 -0.42 -2.25
N MET A 6 -12.95 -0.84 -2.30
CA MET A 6 -13.92 -0.63 -1.20
C MET A 6 -13.50 -1.33 0.11
N ASP A 7 -12.90 -2.51 0.01
CA ASP A 7 -12.36 -3.29 1.12
C ASP A 7 -11.19 -2.60 1.84
N HIS A 8 -10.53 -1.63 1.20
CA HIS A 8 -9.47 -0.79 1.80
C HIS A 8 -9.97 0.59 2.28
N LEU A 9 -11.24 0.92 2.07
CA LEU A 9 -11.83 2.22 2.43
C LEU A 9 -12.89 2.11 3.54
N VAL A 10 -13.10 0.90 4.10
CA VAL A 10 -14.11 0.65 5.13
C VAL A 10 -13.93 1.60 6.32
N GLY A 11 -14.95 2.40 6.59
CA GLY A 11 -15.01 3.32 7.73
C GLY A 11 -14.69 4.77 7.39
N LEU A 12 -14.07 5.05 6.23
CA LEU A 12 -13.77 6.43 5.80
C LEU A 12 -15.04 7.21 5.47
N GLU A 13 -16.07 6.54 4.98
CA GLU A 13 -17.38 7.12 4.66
C GLU A 13 -18.13 7.62 5.90
N ARG A 14 -17.73 7.17 7.10
CA ARG A 14 -18.46 7.44 8.34
C ARG A 14 -18.31 8.91 8.75
N PRO A 15 -19.40 9.65 8.96
CA PRO A 15 -19.32 11.04 9.45
C PRO A 15 -18.61 11.16 10.80
N ALA A 16 -18.71 10.15 11.66
CA ALA A 16 -18.00 10.10 12.94
C ALA A 16 -16.48 10.10 12.77
N PHE A 17 -15.97 9.38 11.76
CA PHE A 17 -14.54 9.39 11.43
C PHE A 17 -14.11 10.77 10.93
N GLY A 18 -14.90 11.40 10.06
CA GLY A 18 -14.67 12.78 9.62
C GLY A 18 -14.59 13.79 10.77
N LYS A 19 -15.53 13.73 11.72
CA LYS A 19 -15.50 14.57 12.92
C LYS A 19 -14.25 14.33 13.76
N TYR A 20 -13.80 13.08 13.89
CA TYR A 20 -12.58 12.75 14.61
C TYR A 20 -11.34 13.33 13.92
N VAL A 21 -11.19 13.08 12.61
CA VAL A 21 -10.10 13.62 11.79
C VAL A 21 -10.03 15.14 11.88
N ALA A 22 -11.19 15.81 11.83
CA ALA A 22 -11.28 17.25 12.00
C ALA A 22 -10.85 17.72 13.39
N LYS A 23 -11.24 16.99 14.45
CA LYS A 23 -10.87 17.30 15.84
C LYS A 23 -9.36 17.19 16.07
N VAL A 24 -8.70 16.18 15.50
CA VAL A 24 -7.26 15.94 15.69
C VAL A 24 -6.39 16.58 14.59
N ASN A 25 -7.00 17.19 13.59
CA ASN A 25 -6.35 17.76 12.41
C ASN A 25 -5.38 16.77 11.72
N ALA A 26 -5.81 15.52 11.57
CA ALA A 26 -4.95 14.45 11.06
C ALA A 26 -4.96 14.37 9.52
N PRO A 27 -3.82 14.49 8.83
CA PRO A 27 -3.75 14.27 7.39
C PRO A 27 -3.92 12.79 7.02
N ILE A 28 -4.61 12.54 5.91
CA ILE A 28 -4.79 11.22 5.32
C ILE A 28 -3.92 11.12 4.06
N TYR A 29 -2.84 10.35 4.16
CA TYR A 29 -1.84 10.22 3.11
C TYR A 29 -2.24 9.19 2.05
N MET A 30 -2.04 9.52 0.78
CA MET A 30 -2.29 8.64 -0.38
C MET A 30 -1.52 9.13 -1.61
N SER A 31 -1.50 8.36 -2.70
CA SER A 31 -0.96 8.84 -3.98
C SER A 31 -1.80 9.99 -4.54
N ASP A 32 -1.22 10.79 -5.43
CA ASP A 32 -1.96 11.89 -6.06
C ASP A 32 -3.16 11.40 -6.89
N ILE A 33 -2.98 10.29 -7.63
CA ILE A 33 -4.06 9.65 -8.38
C ILE A 33 -5.20 9.21 -7.44
N SER A 34 -4.88 8.57 -6.32
CA SER A 34 -5.90 8.16 -5.34
C SER A 34 -6.62 9.36 -4.74
N LYS A 35 -5.91 10.46 -4.45
CA LYS A 35 -6.52 11.70 -3.96
C LYS A 35 -7.52 12.27 -4.97
N GLN A 36 -7.12 12.38 -6.24
CA GLN A 36 -7.98 12.90 -7.29
C GLN A 36 -9.25 12.03 -7.44
N LEU A 37 -9.08 10.71 -7.50
CA LEU A 37 -10.20 9.78 -7.65
C LEU A 37 -11.15 9.83 -6.45
N LEU A 38 -10.65 9.75 -5.21
CA LEU A 38 -11.51 9.86 -4.01
C LEU A 38 -12.23 11.20 -3.93
N SER A 39 -11.59 12.30 -4.37
CA SER A 39 -12.19 13.64 -4.32
C SER A 39 -13.39 13.79 -5.27
N THR A 40 -13.52 12.93 -6.30
CA THR A 40 -14.70 12.91 -7.17
C THR A 40 -15.91 12.23 -6.52
N MET A 41 -15.72 11.46 -5.45
CA MET A 41 -16.75 10.64 -4.83
C MET A 41 -17.49 11.42 -3.74
N PRO A 42 -18.81 11.68 -3.86
CA PRO A 42 -19.56 12.52 -2.91
C PRO A 42 -19.53 12.00 -1.47
N ILE A 43 -19.44 10.67 -1.30
CA ILE A 43 -19.41 10.00 0.01
C ILE A 43 -18.18 10.34 0.86
N TYR A 44 -17.11 10.89 0.27
CA TYR A 44 -15.88 11.25 0.97
C TYR A 44 -15.66 12.77 1.06
N ARG A 45 -16.67 13.58 0.70
CA ARG A 45 -16.54 15.05 0.67
C ARG A 45 -16.09 15.64 2.01
N HIS A 46 -16.49 15.03 3.13
CA HIS A 46 -16.09 15.44 4.49
C HIS A 46 -14.61 15.23 4.81
N LEU A 47 -13.89 14.40 4.03
CA LEU A 47 -12.47 14.13 4.23
C LEU A 47 -11.55 14.88 3.27
N ILE A 48 -12.07 15.49 2.20
CA ILE A 48 -11.28 16.18 1.16
C ILE A 48 -10.25 17.17 1.75
N PRO A 49 -10.58 18.02 2.74
CA PRO A 49 -9.61 18.94 3.33
C PRO A 49 -8.38 18.28 3.95
N TYR A 50 -8.49 17.00 4.33
CA TYR A 50 -7.45 16.23 5.01
C TYR A 50 -6.65 15.32 4.07
N PHE A 51 -7.04 15.21 2.80
CA PHE A 51 -6.32 14.38 1.83
C PHE A 51 -4.98 15.01 1.42
N LYS A 52 -3.89 14.28 1.68
CA LYS A 52 -2.53 14.70 1.37
C LYS A 52 -1.87 13.72 0.40
N SER A 53 -1.46 14.25 -0.76
CA SER A 53 -0.67 13.49 -1.73
C SER A 53 0.75 13.27 -1.18
N VAL A 54 1.30 12.08 -1.39
CA VAL A 54 2.69 11.73 -1.07
C VAL A 54 3.54 11.73 -2.35
N PRO A 55 4.83 12.09 -2.27
CA PRO A 55 5.73 11.90 -3.39
C PRO A 55 5.95 10.41 -3.65
N ILE A 56 6.11 10.04 -4.92
CA ILE A 56 6.39 8.68 -5.36
C ILE A 56 7.89 8.55 -5.63
N ASP A 57 8.47 7.42 -5.24
CA ASP A 57 9.89 7.09 -5.39
C ASP A 57 10.83 8.14 -4.75
N GLN A 58 10.36 8.85 -3.73
CA GLN A 58 11.15 9.82 -2.97
C GLN A 58 10.85 9.70 -1.47
N PRO A 59 11.89 9.66 -0.61
CA PRO A 59 11.69 9.66 0.83
C PRO A 59 11.17 11.01 1.31
N PHE A 60 10.25 10.98 2.28
CA PHE A 60 9.75 12.16 2.98
C PHE A 60 9.59 11.86 4.47
N THR A 61 9.77 12.89 5.29
CA THR A 61 9.71 12.75 6.75
C THR A 61 8.29 13.02 7.25
N LEU A 62 7.82 12.17 8.16
CA LEU A 62 6.59 12.38 8.92
C LEU A 62 6.90 12.45 10.42
N THR A 63 6.22 13.36 11.10
CA THR A 63 6.25 13.47 12.55
C THR A 63 4.90 12.99 13.09
N ILE A 64 4.92 11.95 13.92
CA ILE A 64 3.74 11.34 14.51
C ILE A 64 3.69 11.75 15.99
N GLN A 65 2.53 12.23 16.43
CA GLN A 65 2.27 12.51 17.84
C GLN A 65 1.28 11.48 18.37
N SER A 66 1.72 10.66 19.32
CA SER A 66 0.82 9.73 20.00
C SER A 66 0.04 10.46 21.09
N ASN A 67 -1.25 10.71 20.83
CA ASN A 67 -2.16 11.38 21.76
C ASN A 67 -3.00 10.38 22.59
N ASP A 68 -2.93 9.08 22.29
CA ASP A 68 -3.73 8.06 22.98
C ASP A 68 -2.91 7.33 24.04
N PRO A 69 -3.31 7.35 25.33
CA PRO A 69 -2.86 6.33 26.26
C PRO A 69 -3.43 5.00 25.79
N VAL A 70 -2.58 4.11 25.26
CA VAL A 70 -3.00 2.77 24.85
C VAL A 70 -3.51 2.03 26.07
N GLN A 71 -4.83 1.95 26.23
CA GLN A 71 -5.44 0.96 27.12
C GLN A 71 -5.32 -0.41 26.46
N ALA A 72 -4.14 -1.02 26.57
CA ALA A 72 -3.99 -2.43 26.27
C ALA A 72 -4.87 -3.20 27.27
N LYS A 73 -6.10 -3.54 26.87
CA LYS A 73 -6.88 -4.54 27.59
C LYS A 73 -6.07 -5.83 27.54
N LYS A 74 -5.51 -6.22 28.69
CA LYS A 74 -5.00 -7.57 28.96
C LYS A 74 -5.97 -8.58 28.35
N LYS A 75 -5.60 -9.22 27.24
CA LYS A 75 -6.10 -10.56 26.94
C LYS A 75 -5.07 -11.50 27.55
N GLU A 76 -5.42 -12.08 28.69
CA GLU A 76 -4.68 -13.19 29.26
C GLU A 76 -4.85 -14.38 28.29
N GLY A 77 -3.72 -14.85 27.75
CA GLY A 77 -3.64 -16.04 26.89
C GLY A 77 -3.19 -15.75 25.46
N GLY A 78 -1.89 -15.88 25.21
CA GLY A 78 -1.29 -15.86 23.87
C GLY A 78 0.12 -15.30 23.86
N GLU A 79 1.13 -16.17 23.82
CA GLU A 79 2.54 -15.82 23.74
C GLU A 79 2.88 -15.19 22.38
N SER A 80 3.31 -13.93 22.39
CA SER A 80 4.16 -13.35 21.35
C SER A 80 4.98 -12.23 22.01
N GLU A 81 6.17 -12.59 22.48
CA GLU A 81 7.15 -11.72 23.14
C GLU A 81 7.52 -10.48 22.29
N SER A 82 7.40 -10.59 20.96
CA SER A 82 7.56 -9.49 20.00
C SER A 82 6.55 -8.35 20.18
N ILE A 83 5.31 -8.64 20.58
CA ILE A 83 4.27 -7.61 20.76
C ILE A 83 4.44 -6.88 22.10
N LYS A 84 4.98 -7.56 23.12
CA LYS A 84 5.17 -6.99 24.47
C LYS A 84 6.19 -5.86 24.48
N ASN A 85 7.31 -6.01 23.77
CA ASN A 85 8.39 -5.02 23.78
C ASN A 85 8.03 -3.72 23.04
N THR A 86 7.22 -3.79 21.98
CA THR A 86 6.77 -2.61 21.23
C THR A 86 5.73 -1.79 22.00
N LEU A 87 4.94 -2.42 22.87
CA LEU A 87 3.90 -1.76 23.68
C LEU A 87 4.44 -1.14 24.98
N SER A 88 5.59 -1.59 25.49
CA SER A 88 6.17 -1.09 26.74
C SER A 88 6.90 0.26 26.64
N SER A 89 7.16 0.76 25.43
CA SER A 89 7.86 2.04 25.22
C SER A 89 6.93 3.25 25.01
N HIS A 90 5.61 3.06 24.95
CA HIS A 90 4.69 4.13 24.58
C HIS A 90 4.41 5.07 25.76
N THR A 91 5.28 6.06 25.93
CA THR A 91 5.00 7.25 26.73
C THR A 91 4.05 8.18 25.95
N PRO A 92 2.91 8.60 26.51
CA PRO A 92 2.03 9.56 25.86
C PRO A 92 2.75 10.89 25.64
N ASN A 93 2.46 11.58 24.53
CA ASN A 93 3.12 12.81 24.06
C ASN A 93 4.55 12.63 23.51
N VAL A 94 4.97 11.42 23.12
CA VAL A 94 6.18 11.27 22.32
C VAL A 94 5.92 11.73 20.89
N VAL A 95 6.80 12.62 20.45
CA VAL A 95 6.91 13.05 19.06
C VAL A 95 7.92 12.12 18.39
N GLU A 96 7.44 11.19 17.57
CA GLU A 96 8.29 10.28 16.80
C GLU A 96 8.46 10.79 15.37
N THR A 97 9.66 10.67 14.82
CA THR A 97 9.94 11.03 13.43
C THR A 97 10.29 9.78 12.64
N ILE A 98 9.58 9.57 11.54
CA ILE A 98 9.80 8.45 10.62
C ILE A 98 10.10 8.97 9.21
N VAL A 99 10.83 8.18 8.44
CA VAL A 99 11.04 8.40 7.00
C VAL A 99 10.17 7.43 6.24
N VAL A 100 9.35 7.95 5.34
CA VAL A 100 8.42 7.17 4.52
C VAL A 100 8.82 7.29 3.05
N THR A 101 8.80 6.17 2.33
CA THR A 101 8.94 6.15 0.87
C THR A 101 7.79 5.36 0.28
N CYS A 102 7.08 5.94 -0.67
CA CYS A 102 5.96 5.30 -1.37
C CYS A 102 6.36 4.98 -2.81
N PHE A 103 6.02 3.79 -3.30
CA PHE A 103 6.34 3.38 -4.67
C PHE A 103 5.23 2.51 -5.25
N GLY A 104 5.13 2.42 -6.57
CA GLY A 104 4.00 1.77 -7.24
C GLY A 104 3.86 0.28 -6.90
N SER A 105 2.64 -0.16 -6.58
CA SER A 105 2.35 -1.58 -6.26
C SER A 105 1.99 -2.43 -7.47
N GLY A 106 1.59 -1.79 -8.58
CA GLY A 106 1.18 -2.48 -9.82
C GLY A 106 -0.25 -3.03 -9.82
N HIS A 107 -1.03 -2.82 -8.75
CA HIS A 107 -2.40 -3.35 -8.61
C HIS A 107 -3.44 -2.58 -9.44
N CYS A 108 -3.62 -1.29 -9.16
CA CYS A 108 -4.56 -0.40 -9.84
C CYS A 108 -3.99 1.02 -10.00
N PRO A 109 -4.64 1.93 -10.76
CA PRO A 109 -4.22 3.33 -10.82
C PRO A 109 -4.11 3.95 -9.41
N GLY A 110 -2.97 4.58 -9.12
CA GLY A 110 -2.68 5.20 -7.83
C GLY A 110 -2.29 4.24 -6.70
N SER A 111 -2.23 2.93 -6.95
CA SER A 111 -1.87 1.96 -5.92
C SER A 111 -0.38 2.01 -5.54
N ILE A 112 -0.10 2.09 -4.23
CA ILE A 112 1.25 2.22 -3.69
C ILE A 112 1.55 1.15 -2.63
N MET A 113 2.81 0.72 -2.59
CA MET A 113 3.46 0.14 -1.42
C MET A 113 4.07 1.26 -0.58
N ILE A 114 4.25 1.02 0.72
CA ILE A 114 4.75 1.99 1.70
C ILE A 114 5.91 1.37 2.45
N TRP A 115 7.07 2.01 2.38
CA TRP A 115 8.27 1.69 3.15
C TRP A 115 8.45 2.73 4.26
N ILE A 116 8.62 2.27 5.50
CA ILE A 116 8.74 3.11 6.69
C ILE A 116 10.05 2.76 7.40
N GLU A 117 10.85 3.78 7.70
CA GLU A 117 12.08 3.69 8.49
C GLU A 117 11.93 4.56 9.74
N GLY A 118 12.13 3.97 10.92
CA GLY A 118 12.03 4.65 12.21
C GLY A 118 13.00 4.07 13.24
N GLU A 119 13.00 4.62 14.46
CA GLU A 119 13.87 4.18 15.55
C GLU A 119 13.58 2.72 15.96
N HIS A 120 12.35 2.27 15.76
CA HIS A 120 11.89 0.93 16.12
C HIS A 120 11.99 -0.11 15.00
N GLY A 121 12.74 0.20 13.94
CA GLY A 121 12.98 -0.68 12.80
C GLY A 121 12.21 -0.30 11.54
N ASN A 122 12.38 -1.11 10.50
CA ASN A 122 11.86 -0.85 9.17
C ASN A 122 10.65 -1.74 8.86
N VAL A 123 9.64 -1.13 8.25
CA VAL A 123 8.37 -1.78 7.92
C VAL A 123 8.08 -1.63 6.43
N LEU A 124 7.72 -2.73 5.78
CA LEU A 124 7.17 -2.72 4.43
C LEU A 124 5.68 -3.10 4.48
N PHE A 125 4.83 -2.20 4.00
CA PHE A 125 3.40 -2.45 3.79
C PHE A 125 3.10 -2.46 2.29
N THR A 126 2.72 -3.60 1.74
CA THR A 126 2.51 -3.71 0.29
C THR A 126 1.16 -3.14 -0.15
N GLY A 127 0.15 -3.17 0.72
CA GLY A 127 -1.24 -3.17 0.26
C GLY A 127 -1.45 -4.31 -0.73
N ASP A 128 -2.47 -4.21 -1.57
CA ASP A 128 -2.59 -5.10 -2.73
C ASP A 128 -1.50 -4.76 -3.74
N PHE A 129 -0.79 -5.78 -4.23
CA PHE A 129 0.30 -5.56 -5.15
C PHE A 129 0.40 -6.68 -6.19
N ARG A 130 1.02 -6.34 -7.31
CA ARG A 130 1.39 -7.31 -8.33
C ARG A 130 2.70 -6.91 -8.98
N LEU A 131 3.77 -7.56 -8.56
CA LEU A 131 5.10 -7.38 -9.14
C LEU A 131 5.45 -8.54 -10.08
N TYR A 132 6.14 -8.24 -11.18
CA TYR A 132 6.72 -9.29 -12.03
C TYR A 132 8.05 -9.80 -11.44
N HIS A 133 8.45 -11.00 -11.85
CA HIS A 133 9.69 -11.61 -11.39
C HIS A 133 10.90 -10.70 -11.65
N GLY A 134 11.67 -10.40 -10.61
CA GLY A 134 12.82 -9.50 -10.68
C GLY A 134 12.50 -8.01 -10.50
N GLN A 135 11.23 -7.58 -10.52
CA GLN A 135 10.87 -6.18 -10.29
C GLN A 135 11.25 -5.70 -8.89
N ALA A 136 11.13 -6.57 -7.88
CA ALA A 136 11.52 -6.23 -6.50
C ALA A 136 13.01 -5.83 -6.39
N LYS A 137 13.89 -6.42 -7.23
CA LYS A 137 15.32 -6.05 -7.30
C LYS A 137 15.57 -4.68 -7.93
N ARG A 138 14.54 -4.02 -8.46
CA ARG A 138 14.62 -2.68 -9.03
C ARG A 138 14.09 -1.60 -8.08
N LEU A 139 13.53 -1.99 -6.94
CA LEU A 139 13.06 -1.09 -5.90
C LEU A 139 14.26 -0.52 -5.13
N ALA A 140 14.93 0.46 -5.74
CA ALA A 140 16.19 1.02 -5.24
C ALA A 140 16.11 1.52 -3.79
N HIS A 141 14.94 1.96 -3.33
CA HIS A 141 14.70 2.40 -1.95
C HIS A 141 14.86 1.30 -0.91
N LEU A 142 14.68 0.04 -1.31
CA LEU A 142 14.90 -1.14 -0.48
C LEU A 142 16.36 -1.59 -0.47
N HIS A 143 17.23 -0.97 -1.26
CA HIS A 143 18.65 -1.33 -1.29
C HIS A 143 19.46 -0.52 -0.28
N ARG A 144 20.47 -1.17 0.31
CA ARG A 144 21.51 -0.50 1.07
C ARG A 144 22.46 0.22 0.10
N ARG A 145 23.03 1.35 0.52
CA ARG A 145 24.13 1.99 -0.20
C ARG A 145 25.26 0.97 -0.37
N ARG A 146 25.70 0.75 -1.61
CA ARG A 146 26.84 -0.11 -1.92
C ARG A 146 28.06 0.48 -1.22
N ILE A 147 28.67 -0.28 -0.31
CA ILE A 147 29.98 0.04 0.23
C ILE A 147 30.99 -0.60 -0.71
N ASP A 148 32.08 0.12 -1.01
CA ASP A 148 33.14 -0.37 -1.88
C ASP A 148 33.65 -1.71 -1.34
N ASN A 149 33.57 -2.76 -2.16
CA ASN A 149 33.87 -4.20 -1.90
C ASN A 149 32.69 -5.17 -1.68
N ASP A 150 31.43 -4.76 -1.84
CA ASP A 150 30.30 -5.71 -1.83
C ASP A 150 29.77 -6.04 -3.26
N ASP A 151 30.03 -7.27 -3.71
CA ASP A 151 29.52 -7.82 -4.95
C ASP A 151 28.04 -8.27 -4.84
N LYS A 152 27.43 -8.17 -3.66
CA LYS A 152 26.01 -8.48 -3.45
C LYS A 152 25.14 -7.23 -3.39
N TYR A 153 24.02 -7.28 -4.10
CA TYR A 153 22.89 -6.39 -3.84
C TYR A 153 22.37 -6.68 -2.44
N LEU A 154 22.72 -5.83 -1.46
CA LEU A 154 22.19 -5.94 -0.11
C LEU A 154 20.90 -5.13 0.01
N PHE A 155 19.82 -5.79 0.40
CA PHE A 155 18.59 -5.11 0.81
C PHE A 155 18.79 -4.49 2.21
N LYS A 156 18.05 -3.41 2.49
CA LYS A 156 17.82 -2.96 3.86
C LYS A 156 17.13 -4.08 4.64
N THR A 157 17.37 -4.16 5.94
CA THR A 157 16.68 -5.12 6.81
C THR A 157 15.20 -4.74 6.87
N ILE A 158 14.32 -5.72 6.77
CA ILE A 158 12.88 -5.56 6.94
C ILE A 158 12.54 -6.24 8.26
N ASP A 159 12.18 -5.45 9.27
CA ASP A 159 11.84 -5.96 10.59
C ASP A 159 10.39 -6.47 10.62
N ASN A 160 9.49 -5.78 9.91
CA ASN A 160 8.10 -6.21 9.76
C ASN A 160 7.63 -6.10 8.30
N LEU A 161 6.98 -7.16 7.82
CA LEU A 161 6.43 -7.25 6.48
C LEU A 161 4.91 -7.50 6.54
N TYR A 162 4.15 -6.53 6.05
CA TYR A 162 2.71 -6.64 5.85
C TYR A 162 2.47 -6.80 4.35
N ILE A 163 2.14 -8.03 3.95
CA ILE A 163 2.14 -8.47 2.55
C ILE A 163 0.75 -8.95 2.12
N ASP A 164 0.38 -8.67 0.87
CA ASP A 164 -0.79 -9.25 0.21
C ASP A 164 -0.60 -10.76 0.02
N MET A 165 -1.51 -11.52 0.62
CA MET A 165 -1.52 -12.98 0.62
C MET A 165 -2.70 -13.54 -0.16
N THR A 166 -3.37 -12.75 -1.00
CA THR A 166 -4.58 -13.13 -1.77
C THR A 166 -4.41 -14.47 -2.48
N PHE A 167 -3.24 -14.69 -3.09
CA PHE A 167 -2.90 -15.91 -3.82
C PHE A 167 -1.82 -16.74 -3.14
N PHE A 168 -1.56 -16.55 -1.84
CA PHE A 168 -0.59 -17.38 -1.10
C PHE A 168 -1.19 -18.76 -0.80
N ARG A 169 -1.32 -19.56 -1.84
CA ARG A 169 -1.90 -20.90 -1.84
C ARG A 169 -0.98 -21.83 -2.64
N PRO A 170 -0.61 -23.01 -2.10
CA PRO A 170 0.28 -23.95 -2.79
C PRO A 170 -0.22 -24.37 -4.18
N GLU A 171 -1.54 -24.35 -4.40
CA GLU A 171 -2.16 -24.74 -5.67
C GLU A 171 -2.00 -23.67 -6.76
N ILE A 172 -1.71 -22.42 -6.38
CA ILE A 172 -1.58 -21.27 -7.29
C ILE A 172 -0.09 -20.97 -7.51
N LEU A 173 0.59 -21.83 -8.26
CA LEU A 173 2.02 -21.71 -8.53
C LEU A 173 2.36 -20.64 -9.57
N HIS A 174 1.45 -20.41 -10.52
CA HIS A 174 1.69 -19.51 -11.64
C HIS A 174 0.42 -18.75 -12.02
N ILE A 175 0.56 -17.44 -12.14
CA ILE A 175 -0.45 -16.55 -12.71
C ILE A 175 0.16 -15.91 -13.97
N PRO A 176 -0.46 -16.03 -15.16
CA PRO A 176 0.07 -15.46 -16.39
C PRO A 176 0.33 -13.96 -16.25
N THR A 177 1.39 -13.43 -16.87
CA THR A 177 1.76 -12.01 -16.72
C THR A 177 0.68 -11.08 -17.28
N ARG A 178 0.75 -9.79 -16.92
CA ARG A 178 -0.20 -8.79 -17.42
C ARG A 178 -0.18 -8.71 -18.95
N GLU A 179 0.99 -8.85 -19.55
CA GLU A 179 1.22 -8.83 -20.99
C GLU A 179 0.55 -10.03 -21.65
N VAL A 180 0.76 -11.23 -21.11
CA VAL A 180 0.14 -12.46 -21.63
C VAL A 180 -1.39 -12.40 -21.54
N CYS A 181 -1.94 -11.94 -20.40
CA CYS A 181 -3.39 -11.76 -20.25
C CYS A 181 -3.94 -10.74 -21.27
N CYS A 182 -3.22 -9.63 -21.49
CA CYS A 182 -3.62 -8.59 -22.43
C CYS A 182 -3.62 -9.11 -23.87
N GLU A 183 -2.58 -9.82 -24.27
CA GLU A 183 -2.46 -10.41 -25.60
C GLU A 183 -3.59 -11.42 -25.87
N ALA A 184 -3.87 -12.30 -24.90
CA ALA A 184 -4.98 -13.26 -25.00
C ALA A 184 -6.33 -12.55 -25.20
N LEU A 185 -6.60 -11.48 -24.45
CA LEU A 185 -7.82 -10.69 -24.60
C LEU A 185 -7.92 -10.01 -25.97
N ILE A 186 -6.83 -9.42 -26.45
CA ILE A 186 -6.78 -8.77 -27.78
C ILE A 186 -7.07 -9.80 -28.88
N LEU A 187 -6.45 -10.98 -28.81
CA LEU A 187 -6.67 -12.06 -29.78
C LEU A 187 -8.14 -12.52 -29.77
N TRP A 188 -8.73 -12.68 -28.59
CA TRP A 188 -10.13 -13.05 -28.44
C TRP A 188 -11.08 -12.01 -29.05
N ILE A 189 -10.88 -10.72 -28.74
CA ILE A 189 -11.69 -9.62 -29.31
C ILE A 189 -11.55 -9.58 -30.84
N LYS A 190 -10.35 -9.76 -31.38
CA LYS A 190 -10.12 -9.81 -32.84
C LYS A 190 -10.88 -10.96 -33.49
N GLY A 191 -10.97 -12.11 -32.83
CA GLY A 191 -11.78 -13.24 -33.29
C GLY A 191 -13.26 -12.87 -33.39
N LEU A 192 -13.83 -12.33 -32.32
CA LEU A 192 -15.24 -11.90 -32.26
C LEU A 192 -15.60 -10.88 -33.35
N LEU A 193 -14.71 -9.91 -33.59
CA LEU A 193 -14.94 -8.89 -34.61
C LEU A 193 -14.94 -9.47 -36.03
N LYS A 194 -14.07 -10.46 -36.31
CA LYS A 194 -14.03 -11.14 -37.63
C LYS A 194 -15.30 -11.96 -37.90
N GLU A 195 -15.83 -12.64 -36.88
CA GLU A 195 -17.07 -13.43 -37.01
C GLU A 195 -18.28 -12.54 -37.27
N LYS A 196 -18.41 -11.39 -36.57
CA LYS A 196 -19.47 -10.42 -36.83
C LYS A 196 -19.46 -9.87 -38.26
N ILE A 197 -18.27 -9.55 -38.80
CA ILE A 197 -18.12 -9.06 -40.17
C ILE A 197 -18.58 -10.10 -41.20
N LYS A 198 -18.27 -11.39 -40.96
CA LYS A 198 -18.73 -12.47 -41.84
C LYS A 198 -20.26 -12.61 -41.83
N CYS A 199 -20.90 -12.56 -40.66
CA CYS A 199 -22.36 -12.64 -40.55
C CYS A 199 -23.08 -11.44 -41.18
N SER A 200 -22.47 -10.24 -41.20
CA SER A 200 -23.06 -9.05 -41.83
C SER A 200 -22.93 -8.99 -43.35
N LEU A 201 -22.05 -9.81 -43.95
CA LEU A 201 -21.84 -9.88 -45.42
C LEU A 201 -22.61 -11.04 -46.08
N SER A 202 -23.34 -11.82 -45.30
CA SER A 202 -24.12 -12.99 -45.75
C SER A 202 -25.64 -12.74 -45.84
N PHE A 203 -26.05 -11.47 -46.04
CA PHE A 203 -27.42 -11.07 -46.37
C PHE A 203 -27.46 -10.36 -47.72
#